data_AF-A0A3M1LYJ8-F1
#
_entry.id   AF-A0A3M1LYJ8-F1
#
_cell.length_a   1.000
_cell.length_b   1.000
_cell.length_c   1.000
_cell.angle_alpha   90.00
_cell.angle_beta   90.00
_cell.angle_gamma   90.00
#
_symmetry.space_group_name_H-M   'P 1'
#
loop_
_entity.id
_entity.type
_entity.pdbx_description
1 polymer ?
#
loop_
_entity_poly.entity_id
_entity_poly.type
_entity_poly.pdbx_seq_one_letter_code
_entity_poly.pdbx_strand_id
1 'polypeptide(L)'
;MAWRLRSCCTHAKILFRPRLTAYFRLHRVPMQRSMQYGAVVLILHTHLPYVLHHGTWPHGAEWLCEAAAECYIPLLNILEQLHRDGYRAPITVDISPVLCEQLEHPDFATLFEHYCAHHIELAKADEAYFQRTEPNPHYQTLARMWQQFYAARWSDFAERYNRSIVGALRQLQERGAVEVMTCAATHGYLPLLGSDESVALQIQVACDSYRKHFGRAPRGIWLPECGYRPAYPWRTYLPVEHFSTPHPRLGIEQILWRAGLEYFVTDEPLIRRSEPLAVVLPDGTLADPTPSAEYPFARTPMELYRVASTRETASESTSVLTRDQGIALQVWSAELGYPGDPNYLDFHKKHFSSALRYWRVTDARADMRYKLLYVPEWAHQRAQLHAFHFTQLVERSLAEYRRTTGRRGVVCLPFDTELFGHWWFEGPVFLYHVLRGLSLSPIARPLTASAAIEMEPPREIVRLPEGSWGRGNHHDVWIEPSVHWMWEALYRAEWRWMRLAERCATQHRTPTLERLLAQALRELLLLQSSDWEFLVTTGSARDYAEMRFFFHHADFERLCTLAEHYSPKRGLARKDREFLADTELRNAVFGELRFDMWMSATTLVRDHATPR
;
A
#
# COMPACT_ATOMS: atom_id res chain seq x y z
N MET A 1 -11.13 56.30 -83.28
CA MET A 1 -10.00 55.84 -84.11
C MET A 1 -9.52 54.51 -83.58
N ALA A 2 -9.59 53.46 -84.40
CA ALA A 2 -9.13 52.11 -84.09
C ALA A 2 -7.60 52.05 -83.90
N TRP A 3 -7.08 51.06 -83.16
CA TRP A 3 -6.26 49.95 -83.69
C TRP A 3 -5.92 48.90 -82.59
N ARG A 4 -5.55 47.69 -83.04
CA ARG A 4 -5.45 46.37 -82.36
C ARG A 4 -4.07 46.09 -81.71
N LEU A 5 -3.99 45.17 -80.71
CA LEU A 5 -3.32 43.82 -80.79
C LEU A 5 -3.17 43.07 -79.42
N ARG A 6 -3.64 41.80 -79.39
CA ARG A 6 -3.16 40.54 -78.70
C ARG A 6 -2.94 40.50 -77.16
N SER A 7 -3.26 39.44 -76.39
CA SER A 7 -3.72 38.07 -76.69
C SER A 7 -4.43 37.38 -75.51
N CYS A 8 -5.22 36.35 -75.85
CA CYS A 8 -5.73 35.22 -75.06
C CYS A 8 -6.98 35.42 -74.18
N CYS A 9 -8.12 35.37 -74.87
CA CYS A 9 -9.46 35.02 -74.40
C CYS A 9 -9.63 33.47 -74.37
N THR A 10 -10.65 32.87 -73.76
CA THR A 10 -12.11 33.01 -74.00
C THR A 10 -12.86 32.21 -72.91
N HIS A 11 -14.11 32.41 -72.49
CA HIS A 11 -15.27 33.32 -72.68
C HIS A 11 -16.22 32.99 -71.48
N ALA A 12 -16.71 33.95 -70.66
CA ALA A 12 -18.07 34.56 -70.66
C ALA A 12 -19.24 33.57 -70.97
N LYS A 13 -20.42 33.49 -70.30
CA LYS A 13 -21.26 34.41 -69.52
C LYS A 13 -22.27 33.64 -68.61
N ILE A 14 -22.62 34.25 -67.46
CA ILE A 14 -23.94 34.41 -66.77
C ILE A 14 -25.03 33.31 -66.89
N LEU A 15 -25.40 32.67 -65.75
CA LEU A 15 -26.77 32.57 -65.16
C LEU A 15 -26.83 31.66 -63.89
N PHE A 16 -27.73 32.02 -62.95
CA PHE A 16 -28.32 31.30 -61.79
C PHE A 16 -27.59 31.14 -60.43
N ARG A 17 -28.29 31.64 -59.37
CA ARG A 17 -28.16 31.35 -57.91
C ARG A 17 -28.84 29.99 -57.57
N PRO A 18 -28.65 29.32 -56.39
CA PRO A 18 -28.56 29.95 -55.05
C PRO A 18 -27.65 29.30 -53.94
N ARG A 19 -27.32 30.15 -52.95
CA ARG A 19 -27.25 29.96 -51.45
C ARG A 19 -26.47 28.77 -50.88
N LEU A 20 -25.56 28.97 -49.90
CA LEU A 20 -25.91 29.31 -48.51
C LEU A 20 -24.74 29.94 -47.73
N THR A 21 -25.13 30.70 -46.72
CA THR A 21 -24.36 31.70 -45.97
C THR A 21 -24.06 31.21 -44.56
N ALA A 22 -22.93 31.68 -44.01
CA ALA A 22 -22.76 32.17 -42.64
C ALA A 22 -22.45 31.20 -41.46
N TYR A 23 -21.68 31.79 -40.52
CA TYR A 23 -21.45 31.46 -39.12
C TYR A 23 -20.51 30.29 -38.75
N PHE A 24 -19.26 30.63 -38.39
CA PHE A 24 -18.62 30.08 -37.18
C PHE A 24 -17.72 31.15 -36.53
N ARG A 25 -18.34 32.02 -35.73
CA ARG A 25 -17.65 32.63 -34.57
C ARG A 25 -17.39 31.47 -33.62
N LEU A 26 -16.13 31.08 -33.41
CA LEU A 26 -15.74 30.22 -32.30
C LEU A 26 -15.99 30.99 -30.99
N HIS A 27 -17.22 30.90 -30.49
CA HIS A 27 -17.49 31.10 -29.08
C HIS A 27 -16.67 30.05 -28.34
N ARG A 28 -15.86 30.47 -27.37
CA ARG A 28 -15.43 29.60 -26.28
C ARG A 28 -16.71 29.09 -25.62
N VAL A 29 -17.17 27.93 -26.06
CA VAL A 29 -18.17 27.15 -25.35
C VAL A 29 -17.55 26.88 -23.97
N PRO A 30 -18.19 27.27 -22.86
CA PRO A 30 -17.75 26.77 -21.57
C PRO A 30 -17.83 25.25 -21.69
N MET A 31 -16.69 24.56 -21.54
CA MET A 31 -16.63 23.11 -21.52
C MET A 31 -17.53 22.64 -20.38
N GLN A 32 -18.80 22.38 -20.70
CA GLN A 32 -19.74 21.73 -19.80
C GLN A 32 -19.08 20.38 -19.49
N ARG A 33 -18.51 20.24 -18.29
CA ARG A 33 -18.06 18.96 -17.75
C ARG A 33 -19.29 18.07 -17.56
N SER A 34 -19.74 17.41 -18.63
CA SER A 34 -20.80 16.39 -18.65
C SER A 34 -20.20 15.07 -19.13
N MET A 35 -20.64 13.89 -18.68
CA MET A 35 -20.73 13.42 -17.30
C MET A 35 -19.77 12.23 -17.21
N GLN A 36 -18.79 12.25 -16.31
CA GLN A 36 -18.04 11.03 -16.02
C GLN A 36 -19.00 10.01 -15.40
N TYR A 37 -18.94 8.78 -15.89
CA TYR A 37 -19.82 7.68 -15.46
C TYR A 37 -19.42 7.14 -14.10
N GLY A 38 -18.19 7.40 -13.67
CA GLY A 38 -17.71 7.07 -12.33
C GLY A 38 -16.27 7.46 -12.10
N ALA A 39 -15.74 7.03 -10.95
CA ALA A 39 -14.37 7.23 -10.55
C ALA A 39 -13.60 5.91 -10.48
N VAL A 40 -12.28 6.04 -10.58
CA VAL A 40 -11.31 4.96 -10.41
C VAL A 40 -10.35 5.42 -9.33
N VAL A 41 -10.21 4.61 -8.28
CA VAL A 41 -9.26 4.81 -7.19
C VAL A 41 -8.24 3.69 -7.28
N LEU A 42 -7.04 4.03 -7.76
CA LEU A 42 -5.90 3.11 -7.73
C LEU A 42 -5.16 3.31 -6.41
N ILE A 43 -4.94 2.22 -5.67
CA ILE A 43 -4.25 2.22 -4.38
C ILE A 43 -3.02 1.32 -4.49
N LEU A 44 -1.85 1.84 -4.12
CA LEU A 44 -0.61 1.07 -4.03
C LEU A 44 -0.26 0.86 -2.56
N HIS A 45 -0.26 -0.39 -2.09
CA HIS A 45 0.12 -0.77 -0.72
C HIS A 45 1.63 -0.98 -0.63
N THR A 46 2.36 -0.12 0.07
CA THR A 46 3.84 -0.14 0.11
C THR A 46 4.33 -0.57 1.49
N HIS A 47 4.84 -1.79 1.58
CA HIS A 47 5.24 -2.36 2.86
C HIS A 47 6.43 -3.32 2.73
N LEU A 48 7.34 -3.20 3.69
CA LEU A 48 8.32 -4.22 4.03
C LEU A 48 8.44 -4.26 5.56
N PRO A 49 8.64 -5.45 6.17
CA PRO A 49 8.92 -5.55 7.59
C PRO A 49 10.21 -4.81 7.94
N TYR A 50 10.46 -4.58 9.23
CA TYR A 50 11.73 -3.99 9.67
C TYR A 50 12.87 -4.94 9.36
N VAL A 51 13.69 -4.70 8.33
CA VAL A 51 14.81 -5.55 7.90
C VAL A 51 16.17 -4.91 8.11
N LEU A 52 16.21 -3.60 8.33
CA LEU A 52 17.45 -2.89 8.59
C LEU A 52 18.14 -3.43 9.86
N HIS A 53 19.44 -3.66 9.79
CA HIS A 53 20.26 -4.29 10.85
C HIS A 53 19.93 -5.77 11.18
N HIS A 54 19.10 -6.43 10.37
CA HIS A 54 18.68 -7.82 10.57
C HIS A 54 19.07 -8.72 9.39
N GLY A 55 20.36 -8.72 9.03
CA GLY A 55 20.89 -9.46 7.88
C GLY A 55 20.97 -8.62 6.61
N THR A 56 21.73 -9.10 5.62
CA THR A 56 21.94 -8.44 4.33
C THR A 56 21.37 -9.26 3.18
N TRP A 57 21.87 -10.48 2.97
CA TRP A 57 21.47 -11.40 1.89
C TRP A 57 21.39 -12.85 2.40
N PRO A 58 20.47 -13.70 1.90
CA PRO A 58 19.44 -13.46 0.87
C PRO A 58 18.16 -12.79 1.39
N HIS A 59 18.07 -12.57 2.71
CA HIS A 59 16.95 -11.93 3.38
C HIS A 59 17.49 -10.85 4.32
N GLY A 60 16.90 -9.66 4.32
CA GLY A 60 17.39 -8.53 5.11
C GLY A 60 17.42 -7.23 4.31
N ALA A 61 18.46 -6.43 4.52
CA ALA A 61 18.56 -5.08 3.95
C ALA A 61 18.58 -5.03 2.41
N GLU A 62 18.95 -6.11 1.71
CA GLU A 62 18.86 -6.12 0.24
C GLU A 62 17.43 -6.08 -0.29
N TRP A 63 16.44 -6.61 0.43
CA TRP A 63 15.02 -6.46 0.02
C TRP A 63 14.60 -4.99 -0.05
N LEU A 64 15.05 -4.19 0.92
CA LEU A 64 14.77 -2.76 0.96
C LEU A 64 15.41 -2.02 -0.23
N CYS A 65 16.65 -2.38 -0.58
CA CYS A 65 17.36 -1.80 -1.72
C CYS A 65 16.79 -2.27 -3.07
N GLU A 66 16.45 -3.54 -3.21
CA GLU A 66 15.78 -4.10 -4.38
C GLU A 66 14.45 -3.38 -4.62
N ALA A 67 13.60 -3.25 -3.60
CA ALA A 67 12.33 -2.54 -3.71
C ALA A 67 12.53 -1.05 -4.03
N ALA A 68 13.51 -0.38 -3.41
CA ALA A 68 13.82 1.01 -3.73
C ALA A 68 14.27 1.20 -5.19
N ALA A 69 15.20 0.37 -5.67
CA ALA A 69 15.74 0.45 -7.02
C ALA A 69 14.72 0.02 -8.09
N GLU A 70 13.98 -1.05 -7.86
CA GLU A 70 13.14 -1.64 -8.89
C GLU A 70 11.71 -1.14 -8.87
N CYS A 71 11.22 -0.65 -7.73
CA CYS A 71 9.83 -0.27 -7.55
C CYS A 71 9.66 1.19 -7.14
N TYR A 72 10.14 1.61 -5.96
CA TYR A 72 9.76 2.90 -5.38
C TYR A 72 10.25 4.10 -6.20
N ILE A 73 11.53 4.11 -6.58
CA ILE A 73 12.12 5.18 -7.40
C ILE A 73 11.51 5.20 -8.81
N PRO A 74 11.37 4.06 -9.52
CA PRO A 74 10.63 4.02 -10.79
C PRO A 74 9.19 4.54 -10.70
N LEU A 75 8.46 4.25 -9.62
CA LEU A 75 7.10 4.76 -9.42
C LEU A 75 7.09 6.28 -9.19
N LEU A 76 7.98 6.81 -8.34
CA LEU A 76 8.16 8.26 -8.19
C LEU A 76 8.48 8.92 -9.54
N ASN A 77 9.34 8.28 -10.35
CA ASN A 77 9.74 8.79 -11.65
C ASN A 77 8.55 8.97 -12.61
N ILE A 78 7.67 7.96 -12.70
CA ILE A 78 6.50 8.04 -13.59
C ILE A 78 5.46 9.03 -13.08
N LEU A 79 5.27 9.15 -11.76
CA LEU A 79 4.29 10.07 -11.16
C LEU A 79 4.71 11.52 -11.39
N GLU A 80 5.99 11.82 -11.16
CA GLU A 80 6.58 13.12 -11.49
C GLU A 80 6.53 13.40 -13.00
N GLN A 81 6.75 12.39 -13.85
CA GLN A 81 6.65 12.55 -15.30
C GLN A 81 5.21 12.89 -15.72
N LEU A 82 4.21 12.15 -15.24
CA LEU A 82 2.80 12.43 -15.52
C LEU A 82 2.41 13.85 -15.10
N HIS A 83 2.85 14.26 -13.91
CA HIS A 83 2.59 15.59 -13.39
C HIS A 83 3.25 16.68 -14.26
N ARG A 84 4.52 16.49 -14.64
CA ARG A 84 5.27 17.40 -15.52
C ARG A 84 4.63 17.51 -16.91
N ASP A 85 4.14 16.41 -17.44
CA ASP A 85 3.48 16.35 -18.75
C ASP A 85 2.04 16.89 -18.72
N GLY A 86 1.55 17.31 -17.55
CA GLY A 86 0.25 17.96 -17.36
C GLY A 86 -0.94 17.01 -17.25
N TYR A 87 -0.71 15.71 -17.09
CA TYR A 87 -1.78 14.74 -16.87
C TYR A 87 -2.28 14.80 -15.43
N ARG A 88 -3.61 14.76 -15.26
CA ARG A 88 -4.28 14.77 -13.95
C ARG A 88 -4.87 13.40 -13.66
N ALA A 89 -4.02 12.50 -13.17
CA ALA A 89 -4.43 11.16 -12.74
C ALA A 89 -3.83 10.85 -11.37
N PRO A 90 -4.39 11.43 -10.30
CA PRO A 90 -3.87 11.18 -8.98
C PRO A 90 -4.21 9.75 -8.53
N ILE A 91 -3.32 9.18 -7.73
CA ILE A 91 -3.50 7.86 -7.11
C ILE A 91 -3.42 7.97 -5.59
N THR A 92 -3.82 6.92 -4.90
CA THR A 92 -3.56 6.78 -3.47
C THR A 92 -2.38 5.83 -3.27
N VAL A 93 -1.46 6.18 -2.37
CA VAL A 93 -0.33 5.33 -1.99
C VAL A 93 -0.40 5.14 -0.49
N ASP A 94 -0.53 3.90 -0.04
CA ASP A 94 -0.22 3.55 1.33
C ASP A 94 1.29 3.36 1.46
N ILE A 95 1.87 3.85 2.56
CA ILE A 95 3.22 3.48 2.97
C ILE A 95 3.21 3.19 4.47
N SER A 96 3.63 1.97 4.82
CA SER A 96 3.63 1.57 6.22
C SER A 96 4.60 2.41 7.06
N PRO A 97 4.27 2.73 8.33
CA PRO A 97 5.13 3.51 9.21
C PRO A 97 6.52 2.88 9.39
N VAL A 98 6.60 1.56 9.58
CA VAL A 98 7.88 0.84 9.69
C VAL A 98 8.74 0.97 8.43
N LEU A 99 8.14 1.04 7.24
CA LEU A 99 8.89 1.29 6.00
C LEU A 99 9.36 2.75 5.92
N CYS A 100 8.54 3.72 6.33
CA CYS A 100 8.96 5.12 6.41
C CYS A 100 10.20 5.29 7.31
N GLU A 101 10.19 4.67 8.50
CA GLU A 101 11.34 4.73 9.42
C GLU A 101 12.60 4.13 8.81
N GLN A 102 12.48 3.06 8.02
CA GLN A 102 13.63 2.43 7.35
C GLN A 102 14.19 3.26 6.20
N LEU A 103 13.32 3.81 5.34
CA LEU A 103 13.73 4.60 4.18
C LEU A 103 14.35 5.95 4.58
N GLU A 104 13.98 6.49 5.74
CA GLU A 104 14.54 7.72 6.29
C GLU A 104 15.63 7.45 7.35
N HIS A 105 16.00 6.18 7.57
CA HIS A 105 17.11 5.86 8.46
C HIS A 105 18.44 6.34 7.86
N PRO A 106 19.36 6.95 8.66
CA PRO A 106 20.63 7.47 8.16
C PRO A 106 21.46 6.45 7.37
N ASP A 107 21.43 5.19 7.79
CA ASP A 107 22.22 4.12 7.15
C ASP A 107 21.66 3.67 5.79
N PHE A 108 20.37 3.89 5.51
CA PHE A 108 19.75 3.42 4.26
C PHE A 108 20.40 4.06 3.03
N ALA A 109 20.68 5.36 3.06
CA ALA A 109 21.28 6.06 1.92
C ALA A 109 22.64 5.49 1.54
N THR A 110 23.48 5.19 2.53
CA THR A 110 24.80 4.56 2.33
C THR A 110 24.66 3.11 1.86
N LEU A 111 23.69 2.37 2.41
CA LEU A 111 23.44 0.99 2.01
C LEU A 111 22.96 0.90 0.54
N PHE A 112 22.09 1.83 0.14
CA PHE A 112 21.58 1.93 -1.23
C PHE A 112 22.65 2.36 -2.24
N GLU A 113 23.54 3.28 -1.87
CA GLU A 113 24.71 3.67 -2.68
C GLU A 113 25.60 2.46 -2.97
N HIS A 114 25.99 1.71 -1.93
CA HIS A 114 26.81 0.52 -2.08
C HIS A 114 26.10 -0.57 -2.87
N TYR A 115 24.80 -0.78 -2.63
CA TYR A 115 24.00 -1.75 -3.38
C TYR A 115 24.00 -1.45 -4.89
N CYS A 116 23.72 -0.20 -5.27
CA CYS A 116 23.72 0.21 -6.68
C CYS A 116 25.12 0.08 -7.30
N ALA A 117 26.16 0.53 -6.61
CA ALA A 117 27.54 0.41 -7.08
C ALA A 117 27.94 -1.06 -7.28
N HIS A 118 27.59 -1.94 -6.35
CA HIS A 118 27.86 -3.37 -6.43
C HIS A 118 27.16 -4.00 -7.64
N HIS A 119 25.88 -3.70 -7.85
CA HIS A 119 25.11 -4.24 -8.99
C HIS A 119 25.63 -3.76 -10.35
N ILE A 120 26.16 -2.53 -10.42
CA ILE A 120 26.86 -2.04 -11.62
C ILE A 120 28.11 -2.90 -11.91
N GLU A 121 28.91 -3.21 -10.89
CA GLU A 121 30.10 -4.06 -11.07
C GLU A 121 29.74 -5.50 -11.45
N LEU A 122 28.67 -6.07 -10.87
CA LEU A 122 28.14 -7.37 -11.29
C LEU A 122 27.72 -7.36 -12.76
N ALA A 123 27.01 -6.32 -13.20
CA ALA A 123 26.59 -6.17 -14.59
C ALA A 123 27.76 -5.96 -15.56
N LYS A 124 28.85 -5.29 -15.14
CA LYS A 124 30.10 -5.18 -15.93
C LYS A 124 30.82 -6.52 -16.03
N ALA A 125 30.87 -7.29 -14.94
CA ALA A 125 31.48 -8.61 -14.93
C ALA A 125 30.74 -9.57 -15.88
N ASP A 126 29.41 -9.54 -15.87
CA ASP A 126 28.57 -10.30 -16.79
C ASP A 126 28.75 -9.86 -18.25
N GLU A 127 28.85 -8.54 -18.53
CA GLU A 127 29.17 -8.05 -19.88
C GLU A 127 30.50 -8.64 -20.38
N ALA A 128 31.55 -8.58 -19.56
CA ALA A 128 32.86 -9.10 -19.92
C ALA A 128 32.84 -10.63 -20.10
N TYR A 129 32.03 -11.35 -19.31
CA TYR A 129 31.79 -12.78 -19.46
C TYR A 129 31.11 -13.08 -20.80
N PHE A 130 29.97 -12.43 -21.09
CA PHE A 130 29.23 -12.61 -22.34
C PHE A 130 30.05 -12.24 -23.58
N GLN A 131 30.95 -11.26 -23.49
CA GLN A 131 31.89 -10.95 -24.58
C GLN A 131 32.80 -12.11 -24.95
N ARG A 132 33.15 -12.97 -23.99
CA ARG A 132 34.04 -14.12 -24.19
C ARG A 132 33.29 -15.41 -24.52
N THR A 133 32.08 -15.59 -23.99
CA THR A 133 31.40 -16.89 -24.01
C THR A 133 30.16 -16.94 -24.89
N GLU A 134 29.52 -15.80 -25.17
CA GLU A 134 28.25 -15.75 -25.90
C GLU A 134 28.43 -15.14 -27.29
N PRO A 135 28.06 -15.84 -28.38
CA PRO A 135 28.15 -15.31 -29.73
C PRO A 135 27.08 -14.26 -30.04
N ASN A 136 25.97 -14.24 -29.29
CA ASN A 136 24.89 -13.28 -29.48
C ASN A 136 25.22 -11.96 -28.75
N PRO A 137 25.46 -10.85 -29.47
CA PRO A 137 25.83 -9.57 -28.85
C PRO A 137 24.73 -8.98 -27.96
N HIS A 138 23.48 -9.45 -28.09
CA HIS A 138 22.36 -8.99 -27.29
C HIS A 138 22.56 -9.23 -25.78
N TYR A 139 23.28 -10.28 -25.38
CA TYR A 139 23.65 -10.49 -23.97
C TYR A 139 24.44 -9.31 -23.39
N GLN A 140 25.40 -8.77 -24.16
CA GLN A 140 26.22 -7.63 -23.75
C GLN A 140 25.36 -6.36 -23.67
N THR A 141 24.43 -6.17 -24.61
CA THR A 141 23.47 -5.06 -24.57
C THR A 141 22.62 -5.09 -23.29
N LEU A 142 22.10 -6.26 -22.91
CA LEU A 142 21.33 -6.40 -21.69
C LEU A 142 22.17 -6.21 -20.42
N ALA A 143 23.44 -6.62 -20.42
CA ALA A 143 24.35 -6.33 -19.31
C ALA A 143 24.58 -4.82 -19.15
N ARG A 144 24.79 -4.08 -20.25
CA ARG A 144 24.86 -2.61 -20.20
C ARG A 144 23.56 -1.96 -19.75
N MET A 145 22.40 -2.52 -20.12
CA MET A 145 21.11 -2.05 -19.64
C MET A 145 21.05 -2.05 -18.10
N TRP A 146 21.52 -3.11 -17.44
CA TRP A 146 21.55 -3.16 -15.97
C TRP A 146 22.54 -2.18 -15.37
N GLN A 147 23.72 -1.98 -15.97
CA GLN A 147 24.66 -0.93 -15.54
C GLN A 147 23.99 0.45 -15.56
N GLN A 148 23.30 0.77 -16.66
CA GLN A 148 22.58 2.03 -16.82
C GLN A 148 21.40 2.14 -15.85
N PHE A 149 20.67 1.05 -15.63
CA PHE A 149 19.54 1.00 -14.71
C PHE A 149 19.97 1.39 -13.30
N TYR A 150 20.95 0.71 -12.71
CA TYR A 150 21.39 0.99 -11.34
C TYR A 150 22.10 2.35 -11.21
N ALA A 151 22.84 2.78 -12.24
CA ALA A 151 23.39 4.13 -12.26
C ALA A 151 22.30 5.21 -12.24
N ALA A 152 21.23 5.02 -13.04
CA ALA A 152 20.08 5.92 -13.04
C ALA A 152 19.32 5.90 -11.71
N ARG A 153 19.15 4.73 -11.06
CA ARG A 153 18.49 4.64 -9.75
C ARG A 153 19.24 5.38 -8.66
N TRP A 154 20.56 5.26 -8.63
CA TRP A 154 21.37 6.04 -7.70
C TRP A 154 21.26 7.55 -7.97
N SER A 155 21.38 7.98 -9.22
CA SER A 155 21.28 9.41 -9.59
C SER A 155 19.88 9.97 -9.27
N ASP A 156 18.81 9.25 -9.59
CA ASP A 156 17.44 9.61 -9.22
C ASP A 156 17.30 9.80 -7.70
N PHE A 157 17.80 8.84 -6.90
CA PHE A 157 17.73 8.93 -5.44
C PHE A 157 18.56 10.10 -4.89
N ALA A 158 19.83 10.18 -5.29
CA ALA A 158 20.80 11.12 -4.71
C ALA A 158 20.56 12.57 -5.16
N GLU A 159 20.27 12.79 -6.44
CA GLU A 159 20.22 14.13 -7.03
C GLU A 159 18.78 14.65 -7.13
N ARG A 160 17.85 13.81 -7.61
CA ARG A 160 16.46 14.24 -7.86
C ARG A 160 15.61 14.20 -6.60
N TYR A 161 15.75 13.17 -5.77
CA TYR A 161 14.95 12.99 -4.56
C TYR A 161 15.70 13.37 -3.27
N ASN A 162 16.90 13.94 -3.39
CA ASN A 162 17.71 14.40 -2.26
C ASN A 162 17.84 13.34 -1.15
N ARG A 163 18.04 12.08 -1.55
CA ARG A 163 18.20 10.91 -0.69
C ARG A 163 17.00 10.63 0.23
N SER A 164 15.78 11.01 -0.17
CA SER A 164 14.57 10.79 0.62
C SER A 164 13.39 10.38 -0.27
N ILE A 165 13.04 9.08 -0.23
CA ILE A 165 11.87 8.54 -0.95
C ILE A 165 10.58 9.04 -0.30
N VAL A 166 10.52 9.09 1.04
CA VAL A 166 9.34 9.57 1.77
C VAL A 166 9.17 11.07 1.53
N GLY A 167 10.25 11.84 1.51
CA GLY A 167 10.25 13.25 1.16
C GLY A 167 9.77 13.52 -0.27
N ALA A 168 10.17 12.70 -1.24
CA ALA A 168 9.66 12.79 -2.61
C ALA A 168 8.15 12.50 -2.69
N LEU A 169 7.68 11.47 -1.99
CA LEU A 169 6.25 11.13 -1.93
C LEU A 169 5.44 12.26 -1.25
N ARG A 170 5.98 12.87 -0.19
CA ARG A 170 5.39 14.05 0.46
C ARG A 170 5.26 15.22 -0.53
N GLN A 171 6.29 15.51 -1.32
CA GLN A 171 6.23 16.60 -2.31
C GLN A 171 5.15 16.33 -3.37
N LEU A 172 5.02 15.09 -3.85
CA LEU A 172 3.94 14.71 -4.76
C LEU A 172 2.56 14.89 -4.11
N GLN A 173 2.42 14.57 -2.83
CA GLN A 173 1.19 14.79 -2.07
C GLN A 173 0.86 16.29 -1.94
N GLU A 174 1.86 17.13 -1.65
CA GLU A 174 1.68 18.59 -1.56
C GLU A 174 1.24 19.20 -2.90
N ARG A 175 1.65 18.61 -4.03
CA ARG A 175 1.22 19.01 -5.39
C ARG A 175 -0.13 18.40 -5.82
N GLY A 176 -0.73 17.54 -4.99
CA GLY A 176 -1.97 16.83 -5.30
C GLY A 176 -1.84 15.76 -6.39
N ALA A 177 -0.62 15.29 -6.66
CA ALA A 177 -0.36 14.20 -7.60
C ALA A 177 -0.64 12.82 -6.98
N VAL A 178 -0.54 12.73 -5.66
CA VAL A 178 -0.91 11.53 -4.89
C VAL A 178 -1.65 11.93 -3.61
N GLU A 179 -2.43 11.02 -3.07
CA GLU A 179 -2.79 10.99 -1.66
C GLU A 179 -1.97 9.90 -0.97
N VAL A 180 -1.41 10.20 0.19
CA VAL A 180 -0.72 9.20 1.02
C VAL A 180 -1.62 8.81 2.18
N MET A 181 -1.81 7.52 2.36
CA MET A 181 -2.47 6.93 3.54
C MET A 181 -1.44 6.18 4.39
N THR A 182 -1.77 5.94 5.65
CA THR A 182 -0.90 5.21 6.59
C THR A 182 -1.31 3.74 6.67
N CYS A 183 -0.49 2.90 7.29
CA CYS A 183 -0.84 1.55 7.75
C CYS A 183 -0.63 1.45 9.27
N ALA A 184 -1.03 0.34 9.91
CA ALA A 184 -0.63 0.03 11.28
C ALA A 184 0.90 0.08 11.43
N ALA A 185 1.39 0.53 12.59
CA ALA A 185 2.80 0.84 12.85
C ALA A 185 3.80 -0.15 12.24
N THR A 186 3.63 -1.44 12.55
CA THR A 186 4.49 -2.54 12.08
C THR A 186 3.71 -3.54 11.23
N HIS A 187 2.61 -3.10 10.61
CA HIS A 187 1.73 -3.98 9.84
C HIS A 187 1.21 -5.17 10.68
N GLY A 188 0.88 -4.95 11.95
CA GLY A 188 0.41 -6.04 12.80
C GLY A 188 -0.99 -6.53 12.46
N TYR A 189 -1.24 -7.84 12.55
CA TYR A 189 -2.53 -8.43 12.14
C TYR A 189 -3.66 -8.12 13.13
N LEU A 190 -4.24 -6.91 12.99
CA LEU A 190 -5.13 -6.28 13.96
C LEU A 190 -6.32 -7.15 14.46
N PRO A 191 -7.02 -7.94 13.60
CA PRO A 191 -8.12 -8.79 14.05
C PRO A 191 -7.76 -9.77 15.16
N LEU A 192 -6.50 -10.25 15.15
CA LEU A 192 -6.01 -11.30 16.03
C LEU A 192 -5.15 -10.79 17.18
N LEU A 193 -4.73 -9.52 17.21
CA LEU A 193 -4.08 -8.95 18.40
C LEU A 193 -5.00 -9.10 19.62
N GLY A 194 -4.45 -9.50 20.77
CA GLY A 194 -5.24 -9.97 21.91
C GLY A 194 -6.02 -8.86 22.62
N SER A 195 -5.56 -7.61 22.55
CA SER A 195 -6.17 -6.47 23.25
C SER A 195 -6.54 -5.31 22.32
N ASP A 196 -7.54 -4.52 22.72
CA ASP A 196 -7.88 -3.27 22.03
C ASP A 196 -6.79 -2.21 22.23
N GLU A 197 -6.08 -2.23 23.37
CA GLU A 197 -4.92 -1.38 23.62
C GLU A 197 -3.77 -1.61 22.62
N SER A 198 -3.48 -2.88 22.26
CA SER A 198 -2.51 -3.22 21.21
C SER A 198 -2.91 -2.66 19.84
N VAL A 199 -4.18 -2.84 19.45
CA VAL A 199 -4.71 -2.32 18.18
C VAL A 199 -4.67 -0.79 18.16
N ALA A 200 -5.08 -0.15 19.24
CA ALA A 200 -5.05 1.31 19.37
C ALA A 200 -3.63 1.87 19.35
N LEU A 201 -2.65 1.19 19.97
CA LEU A 201 -1.25 1.61 19.90
C LEU A 201 -0.71 1.55 18.47
N GLN A 202 -0.97 0.45 17.75
CA GLN A 202 -0.58 0.29 16.35
C GLN A 202 -1.12 1.44 15.48
N ILE A 203 -2.37 1.85 15.70
CA ILE A 203 -3.02 2.96 14.98
C ILE A 203 -2.47 4.33 15.43
N GLN A 204 -2.26 4.53 16.73
CA GLN A 204 -1.77 5.81 17.24
C GLN A 204 -0.35 6.09 16.76
N VAL A 205 0.55 5.11 16.86
CA VAL A 205 1.93 5.21 16.36
C VAL A 205 1.94 5.46 14.86
N ALA A 206 1.03 4.85 14.11
CA ALA A 206 0.86 5.11 12.68
C ALA A 206 0.50 6.57 12.39
N CYS A 207 -0.50 7.11 13.10
CA CYS A 207 -0.90 8.52 12.96
C CYS A 207 0.23 9.49 13.31
N ASP A 208 1.02 9.18 14.34
CA ASP A 208 2.14 10.03 14.77
C ASP A 208 3.32 9.96 13.80
N SER A 209 3.67 8.76 13.33
CA SER A 209 4.68 8.56 12.28
C SER A 209 4.28 9.27 10.99
N TYR A 210 3.02 9.19 10.58
CA TYR A 210 2.52 9.91 9.42
C TYR A 210 2.65 11.44 9.59
N ARG A 211 2.31 11.99 10.76
CA ARG A 211 2.49 13.43 11.04
C ARG A 211 3.95 13.85 10.96
N LYS A 212 4.86 13.04 11.50
CA LYS A 212 6.32 13.26 11.44
C LYS A 212 6.81 13.35 10.00
N HIS A 213 6.40 12.42 9.14
CA HIS A 213 6.91 12.30 7.77
C HIS A 213 6.20 13.21 6.76
N PHE A 214 4.87 13.40 6.88
CA PHE A 214 4.05 14.12 5.91
C PHE A 214 3.52 15.48 6.37
N GLY A 215 3.76 15.85 7.64
CA GLY A 215 3.44 17.17 8.19
C GLY A 215 1.94 17.47 8.38
N ARG A 216 1.08 16.45 8.29
CA ARG A 216 -0.38 16.55 8.47
C ARG A 216 -0.94 15.25 9.07
N ALA A 217 -2.19 15.21 9.52
CA ALA A 217 -2.82 13.97 9.96
C ALA A 217 -3.21 13.09 8.75
N PRO A 218 -3.11 11.75 8.84
CA PRO A 218 -3.63 10.87 7.81
C PRO A 218 -5.16 10.89 7.79
N ARG A 219 -5.76 10.78 6.61
CA ARG A 219 -7.22 10.61 6.46
C ARG A 219 -7.61 9.15 6.35
N GLY A 220 -6.84 8.37 5.62
CA GLY A 220 -7.09 6.94 5.40
C GLY A 220 -6.06 6.04 6.06
N ILE A 221 -6.45 4.78 6.25
CA ILE A 221 -5.57 3.72 6.70
C ILE A 221 -5.70 2.45 5.84
N TRP A 222 -4.58 1.83 5.49
CA TRP A 222 -4.53 0.47 4.99
C TRP A 222 -4.55 -0.44 6.21
N LEU A 223 -5.62 -1.21 6.38
CA LEU A 223 -5.62 -2.26 7.39
C LEU A 223 -4.65 -3.36 6.93
N PRO A 224 -3.70 -3.80 7.77
CA PRO A 224 -2.82 -4.91 7.44
C PRO A 224 -3.63 -6.08 6.89
N GLU A 225 -3.34 -6.44 5.64
CA GLU A 225 -3.99 -7.54 4.92
C GLU A 225 -5.50 -7.37 4.69
N CYS A 226 -5.99 -6.13 4.70
CA CYS A 226 -7.42 -5.80 4.80
C CYS A 226 -8.10 -6.57 5.96
N GLY A 227 -7.33 -6.94 7.00
CA GLY A 227 -7.79 -7.72 8.13
C GLY A 227 -8.78 -6.91 8.96
N TYR A 228 -10.02 -7.38 9.00
CA TYR A 228 -11.12 -6.71 9.69
C TYR A 228 -11.86 -7.65 10.65
N ARG A 229 -12.29 -7.09 11.80
CA ARG A 229 -13.15 -7.75 12.78
C ARG A 229 -14.18 -6.73 13.34
N PRO A 230 -15.49 -7.04 13.34
CA PRO A 230 -16.49 -6.23 14.03
C PRO A 230 -16.48 -6.48 15.54
N ALA A 231 -17.15 -5.66 16.33
CA ALA A 231 -17.32 -5.85 17.76
C ALA A 231 -18.09 -7.15 18.06
N TYR A 232 -17.53 -7.97 18.95
CA TYR A 232 -18.20 -9.12 19.57
C TYR A 232 -17.42 -9.59 20.81
N PRO A 233 -17.98 -10.48 21.64
CA PRO A 233 -17.25 -11.16 22.71
C PRO A 233 -16.15 -12.08 22.13
N TRP A 234 -14.97 -11.54 21.91
CA TRP A 234 -13.84 -12.22 21.26
C TRP A 234 -13.11 -13.14 22.24
N ARG A 235 -12.59 -14.25 21.71
CA ARG A 235 -11.60 -15.11 22.37
C ARG A 235 -10.68 -15.72 21.33
N THR A 236 -9.43 -15.99 21.71
CA THR A 236 -8.61 -16.95 20.98
C THR A 236 -9.07 -18.38 21.29
N TYR A 237 -8.91 -19.29 20.33
CA TYR A 237 -9.06 -20.73 20.58
C TYR A 237 -7.78 -21.36 21.12
N LEU A 238 -6.66 -20.64 21.12
CA LEU A 238 -5.41 -21.09 21.70
C LEU A 238 -5.49 -21.08 23.23
N PRO A 239 -4.83 -22.02 23.94
CA PRO A 239 -4.96 -22.21 25.37
C PRO A 239 -4.17 -21.17 26.19
N VAL A 240 -4.44 -19.88 25.99
CA VAL A 240 -3.81 -18.76 26.72
C VAL A 240 -4.81 -18.14 27.69
N GLU A 241 -4.56 -18.28 28.99
CA GLU A 241 -5.52 -18.01 30.09
C GLU A 241 -6.30 -16.69 29.94
N HIS A 242 -5.62 -15.58 29.65
CA HIS A 242 -6.26 -14.26 29.57
C HIS A 242 -7.15 -14.08 28.34
N PHE A 243 -6.74 -14.60 27.19
CA PHE A 243 -7.42 -14.34 25.91
C PHE A 243 -8.31 -15.49 25.43
N SER A 244 -8.27 -16.65 26.10
CA SER A 244 -9.13 -17.82 25.81
C SER A 244 -10.54 -17.71 26.41
N THR A 245 -10.76 -16.73 27.28
CA THR A 245 -12.07 -16.39 27.83
C THR A 245 -12.73 -15.29 26.98
N PRO A 246 -14.00 -15.45 26.56
CA PRO A 246 -14.73 -14.40 25.84
C PRO A 246 -14.75 -13.07 26.59
N HIS A 247 -14.34 -11.99 25.93
CA HIS A 247 -14.40 -10.63 26.46
C HIS A 247 -14.85 -9.66 25.36
N PRO A 248 -15.57 -8.58 25.72
CA PRO A 248 -16.02 -7.62 24.72
C PRO A 248 -14.81 -6.93 24.08
N ARG A 249 -14.82 -6.85 22.76
CA ARG A 249 -13.86 -6.08 21.98
C ARG A 249 -14.58 -5.09 21.07
N LEU A 250 -14.00 -3.92 20.89
CA LEU A 250 -14.45 -2.95 19.90
C LEU A 250 -14.29 -3.50 18.48
N GLY A 251 -15.10 -3.02 17.55
CA GLY A 251 -14.83 -3.20 16.13
C GLY A 251 -13.60 -2.39 15.72
N ILE A 252 -12.83 -2.90 14.77
CA ILE A 252 -11.64 -2.18 14.27
C ILE A 252 -12.05 -0.79 13.76
N GLU A 253 -13.17 -0.67 13.06
CA GLU A 253 -13.71 0.58 12.53
C GLU A 253 -14.02 1.61 13.62
N GLN A 254 -14.38 1.17 14.83
CA GLN A 254 -14.61 2.08 15.96
C GLN A 254 -13.29 2.68 16.45
N ILE A 255 -12.23 1.86 16.54
CA ILE A 255 -10.90 2.33 16.93
C ILE A 255 -10.36 3.30 15.87
N LEU A 256 -10.58 3.01 14.58
CA LEU A 256 -10.24 3.92 13.48
C LEU A 256 -10.96 5.27 13.62
N TRP A 257 -12.29 5.23 13.81
CA TRP A 257 -13.11 6.43 13.95
C TRP A 257 -12.63 7.30 15.13
N ARG A 258 -12.36 6.67 16.29
CA ARG A 258 -11.86 7.36 17.49
C ARG A 258 -10.48 7.96 17.27
N ALA A 259 -9.63 7.33 16.47
CA ALA A 259 -8.32 7.86 16.08
C ALA A 259 -8.39 9.00 15.05
N GLY A 260 -9.60 9.33 14.54
CA GLY A 260 -9.82 10.37 13.55
C GLY A 260 -9.54 9.93 12.10
N LEU A 261 -9.51 8.62 11.84
CA LEU A 261 -9.35 8.07 10.49
C LEU A 261 -10.73 8.00 9.81
N GLU A 262 -10.80 8.48 8.57
CA GLU A 262 -12.04 8.66 7.82
C GLU A 262 -12.42 7.43 6.98
N TYR A 263 -11.42 6.69 6.50
CA TYR A 263 -11.65 5.54 5.62
C TYR A 263 -10.58 4.44 5.68
N PHE A 264 -10.97 3.24 5.24
CA PHE A 264 -10.07 2.11 5.01
C PHE A 264 -10.47 1.32 3.75
N VAL A 265 -9.71 0.26 3.44
CA VAL A 265 -9.94 -0.62 2.29
C VAL A 265 -10.31 -2.03 2.77
N THR A 266 -11.27 -2.66 2.10
CA THR A 266 -11.69 -4.06 2.35
C THR A 266 -11.79 -4.85 1.04
N ASP A 267 -12.07 -6.14 1.15
CA ASP A 267 -12.22 -7.03 0.01
C ASP A 267 -13.69 -7.32 -0.35
N GLU A 268 -13.94 -7.56 -1.65
CA GLU A 268 -15.27 -7.75 -2.23
C GLU A 268 -16.17 -8.74 -1.48
N PRO A 269 -15.68 -9.93 -1.05
CA PRO A 269 -16.53 -10.92 -0.42
C PRO A 269 -17.04 -10.51 0.97
N LEU A 270 -16.34 -9.61 1.68
CA LEU A 270 -16.82 -9.06 2.95
C LEU A 270 -18.02 -8.14 2.71
N ILE A 271 -17.96 -7.30 1.69
CA ILE A 271 -19.05 -6.37 1.33
C ILE A 271 -20.27 -7.13 0.80
N ARG A 272 -20.05 -8.15 -0.05
CA ARG A 272 -21.15 -8.99 -0.56
C ARG A 272 -21.92 -9.70 0.57
N ARG A 273 -21.23 -10.04 1.66
CA ARG A 273 -21.79 -10.70 2.86
C ARG A 273 -22.19 -9.71 3.96
N SER A 274 -22.11 -8.41 3.72
CA SER A 274 -22.45 -7.40 4.72
C SER A 274 -23.96 -7.31 4.98
N GLU A 275 -24.30 -6.84 6.17
CA GLU A 275 -25.67 -6.64 6.63
C GLU A 275 -25.99 -5.14 6.70
N PRO A 276 -27.11 -4.66 6.12
CA PRO A 276 -27.56 -3.28 6.29
C PRO A 276 -27.82 -2.92 7.76
N LEU A 277 -27.28 -1.79 8.23
CA LEU A 277 -27.47 -1.33 9.62
C LEU A 277 -28.29 -0.04 9.71
N ALA A 278 -27.98 0.96 8.91
CA ALA A 278 -28.65 2.26 8.96
C ALA A 278 -28.39 3.08 7.69
N VAL A 279 -29.11 4.19 7.55
CA VAL A 279 -28.84 5.23 6.55
C VAL A 279 -28.56 6.55 7.25
N VAL A 280 -27.53 7.26 6.81
CA VAL A 280 -27.25 8.64 7.21
C VAL A 280 -28.09 9.59 6.35
N LEU A 281 -29.03 10.29 6.97
CA LEU A 281 -29.87 11.28 6.29
C LEU A 281 -29.11 12.59 6.02
N PRO A 282 -29.60 13.46 5.10
CA PRO A 282 -28.96 14.74 4.80
C PRO A 282 -28.74 15.66 6.01
N ASP A 283 -29.55 15.53 7.06
CA ASP A 283 -29.44 16.28 8.31
C ASP A 283 -28.46 15.65 9.33
N GLY A 284 -27.83 14.52 8.98
CA GLY A 284 -26.90 13.78 9.82
C GLY A 284 -27.55 12.75 10.75
N THR A 285 -28.88 12.66 10.80
CA THR A 285 -29.58 11.68 11.62
C THR A 285 -29.55 10.28 11.00
N LEU A 286 -29.77 9.24 11.82
CA LEU A 286 -29.73 7.84 11.39
C LEU A 286 -31.13 7.27 11.23
N ALA A 287 -31.46 6.81 10.02
CA ALA A 287 -32.68 6.08 9.72
C ALA A 287 -32.45 4.56 9.67
N ASP A 288 -33.53 3.79 9.78
CA ASP A 288 -33.50 2.33 9.65
C ASP A 288 -33.15 1.89 8.22
N PRO A 289 -32.51 0.73 8.05
CA PRO A 289 -31.97 0.28 6.78
C PRO A 289 -33.06 -0.31 5.88
N THR A 290 -34.05 0.50 5.51
CA THR A 290 -35.12 0.10 4.60
C THR A 290 -34.66 0.31 3.16
N PRO A 291 -34.49 -0.75 2.34
CA PRO A 291 -34.04 -0.59 0.96
C PRO A 291 -35.01 0.27 0.15
N SER A 292 -34.44 1.17 -0.65
CA SER A 292 -35.18 2.08 -1.53
C SER A 292 -34.42 2.32 -2.83
N ALA A 293 -35.01 3.07 -3.76
CA ALA A 293 -34.29 3.46 -4.99
C ALA A 293 -33.08 4.36 -4.70
N GLU A 294 -33.13 5.14 -3.62
CA GLU A 294 -32.04 6.03 -3.20
C GLU A 294 -30.96 5.27 -2.41
N TYR A 295 -31.40 4.36 -1.53
CA TYR A 295 -30.57 3.55 -0.65
C TYR A 295 -30.82 2.04 -0.92
N PRO A 296 -30.28 1.49 -2.02
CA PRO A 296 -30.55 0.11 -2.41
C PRO A 296 -29.84 -0.95 -1.56
N PHE A 297 -28.79 -0.59 -0.81
CA PHE A 297 -27.86 -1.52 -0.17
C PHE A 297 -27.36 -2.58 -1.16
N ALA A 298 -26.79 -2.11 -2.28
CA ALA A 298 -26.49 -2.98 -3.42
C ALA A 298 -25.39 -4.02 -3.12
N ARG A 299 -24.56 -3.78 -2.09
CA ARG A 299 -23.46 -4.67 -1.64
C ARG A 299 -22.52 -5.06 -2.79
N THR A 300 -22.19 -4.05 -3.58
CA THR A 300 -21.31 -4.12 -4.76
C THR A 300 -19.97 -3.43 -4.46
N PRO A 301 -18.85 -3.90 -5.03
CA PRO A 301 -17.56 -3.20 -4.89
C PRO A 301 -17.53 -1.83 -5.58
N MET A 302 -18.51 -1.54 -6.45
CA MET A 302 -18.59 -0.28 -7.20
C MET A 302 -19.29 0.86 -6.45
N GLU A 303 -19.66 0.66 -5.18
CA GLU A 303 -20.25 1.68 -4.31
C GLU A 303 -19.46 1.80 -3.00
N LEU A 304 -19.58 2.97 -2.37
CA LEU A 304 -18.96 3.27 -1.10
C LEU A 304 -19.96 3.05 0.04
N TYR A 305 -19.48 2.54 1.17
CA TYR A 305 -20.28 2.31 2.37
C TYR A 305 -19.59 2.91 3.59
N ARG A 306 -20.34 3.07 4.68
CA ARG A 306 -19.79 3.24 6.03
C ARG A 306 -19.91 1.91 6.77
N VAL A 307 -18.95 1.61 7.62
CA VAL A 307 -18.90 0.36 8.39
C VAL A 307 -19.15 0.68 9.85
N ALA A 308 -20.01 -0.10 10.49
CA ALA A 308 -20.19 -0.14 11.94
C ALA A 308 -20.44 -1.58 12.40
N SER A 309 -20.13 -1.85 13.66
CA SER A 309 -20.34 -3.17 14.24
C SER A 309 -21.80 -3.47 14.57
N THR A 310 -22.54 -2.46 15.03
CA THR A 310 -23.95 -2.57 15.42
C THR A 310 -24.74 -1.30 15.07
N ARG A 311 -26.06 -1.36 15.22
CA ARG A 311 -26.94 -0.19 15.02
C ARG A 311 -26.65 0.93 16.03
N GLU A 312 -26.35 0.55 17.27
CA GLU A 312 -26.07 1.46 18.40
C GLU A 312 -24.73 2.19 18.21
N THR A 313 -23.78 1.56 17.54
CA THR A 313 -22.44 2.11 17.25
C THR A 313 -22.35 2.76 15.88
N ALA A 314 -23.47 2.90 15.15
CA ALA A 314 -23.49 3.43 13.79
C ALA A 314 -23.02 4.89 13.67
N SER A 315 -23.03 5.67 14.77
CA SER A 315 -22.42 7.00 14.82
C SER A 315 -20.89 6.98 14.79
N GLU A 316 -20.27 5.89 15.25
CA GLU A 316 -18.81 5.63 15.23
C GLU A 316 -18.40 4.88 13.95
N SER A 317 -19.01 5.22 12.81
CA SER A 317 -18.78 4.49 11.55
C SER A 317 -17.71 5.12 10.65
N THR A 318 -16.87 4.26 10.07
CA THR A 318 -15.76 4.64 9.18
C THR A 318 -16.06 4.26 7.73
N SER A 319 -15.71 5.09 6.75
CA SER A 319 -15.97 4.78 5.34
C SER A 319 -15.11 3.63 4.84
N VAL A 320 -15.59 2.88 3.86
CA VAL A 320 -14.84 1.77 3.27
C VAL A 320 -14.86 1.81 1.75
N LEU A 321 -13.68 1.62 1.15
CA LEU A 321 -13.53 1.31 -0.27
C LEU A 321 -13.35 -0.21 -0.42
N THR A 322 -13.89 -0.76 -1.50
CA THR A 322 -13.92 -2.21 -1.72
C THR A 322 -13.11 -2.58 -2.93
N ARG A 323 -12.13 -3.48 -2.79
CA ARG A 323 -11.41 -4.05 -3.94
C ARG A 323 -12.42 -4.62 -4.94
N ASP A 324 -12.33 -4.20 -6.20
CA ASP A 324 -13.03 -4.87 -7.31
C ASP A 324 -12.18 -6.06 -7.76
N GLN A 325 -12.51 -7.27 -7.29
CA GLN A 325 -11.71 -8.46 -7.60
C GLN A 325 -11.77 -8.78 -9.10
N GLY A 326 -12.94 -8.58 -9.72
CA GLY A 326 -13.14 -8.88 -11.15
C GLY A 326 -12.15 -8.14 -12.05
N ILE A 327 -11.99 -6.83 -11.83
CA ILE A 327 -11.04 -6.01 -12.60
C ILE A 327 -9.60 -6.25 -12.12
N ALA A 328 -9.37 -6.33 -10.81
CA ALA A 328 -8.02 -6.51 -10.26
C ALA A 328 -7.36 -7.83 -10.70
N LEU A 329 -8.13 -8.91 -10.87
CA LEU A 329 -7.66 -10.21 -11.34
C LEU A 329 -6.93 -10.14 -12.69
N GLN A 330 -7.28 -9.17 -13.54
CA GLN A 330 -6.64 -8.98 -14.83
C GLN A 330 -5.16 -8.55 -14.72
N VAL A 331 -4.76 -8.00 -13.56
CA VAL A 331 -3.37 -7.69 -13.23
C VAL A 331 -2.78 -8.77 -12.32
N TRP A 332 -3.53 -9.20 -11.30
CA TRP A 332 -3.04 -10.10 -10.24
C TRP A 332 -2.98 -11.59 -10.59
N SER A 333 -3.70 -12.05 -11.61
CA SER A 333 -3.72 -13.48 -11.94
C SER A 333 -2.35 -13.97 -12.42
N ALA A 334 -1.78 -14.96 -11.73
CA ALA A 334 -0.54 -15.61 -12.17
C ALA A 334 -0.71 -16.38 -13.50
N GLU A 335 -1.94 -16.77 -13.86
CA GLU A 335 -2.22 -17.54 -15.08
C GLU A 335 -2.69 -16.69 -16.25
N LEU A 336 -3.52 -15.67 -15.99
CA LEU A 336 -4.21 -14.88 -17.01
C LEU A 336 -3.86 -13.39 -16.97
N GLY A 337 -3.09 -12.96 -15.96
CA GLY A 337 -2.74 -11.56 -15.75
C GLY A 337 -1.66 -11.08 -16.70
N TYR A 338 -1.58 -9.77 -16.88
CA TYR A 338 -0.55 -9.16 -17.72
C TYR A 338 0.88 -9.57 -17.38
N PRO A 339 1.30 -9.67 -16.10
CA PRO A 339 2.69 -9.99 -15.75
C PRO A 339 3.22 -11.31 -16.36
N GLY A 340 2.34 -12.25 -16.69
CA GLY A 340 2.70 -13.53 -17.33
C GLY A 340 2.98 -13.44 -18.84
N ASP A 341 2.94 -12.25 -19.46
CA ASP A 341 3.15 -12.11 -20.90
C ASP A 341 4.55 -12.57 -21.33
N PRO A 342 4.66 -13.35 -22.42
CA PRO A 342 5.93 -13.84 -22.95
C PRO A 342 7.03 -12.79 -23.15
N ASN A 343 6.69 -11.51 -23.34
CA ASN A 343 7.65 -10.45 -23.66
C ASN A 343 8.25 -9.77 -22.42
N TYR A 344 7.64 -9.93 -21.24
CA TYR A 344 8.13 -9.30 -20.01
C TYR A 344 9.34 -10.00 -19.44
N LEU A 345 10.14 -9.26 -18.67
CA LEU A 345 11.31 -9.77 -17.97
C LEU A 345 10.91 -10.90 -17.02
N ASP A 346 11.60 -12.04 -17.10
CA ASP A 346 11.36 -13.18 -16.21
C ASP A 346 11.98 -12.90 -14.84
N PHE A 347 11.16 -12.91 -13.80
CA PHE A 347 11.60 -12.67 -12.43
C PHE A 347 12.50 -13.79 -11.89
N HIS A 348 12.22 -15.04 -12.25
CA HIS A 348 12.81 -16.21 -11.61
C HIS A 348 14.13 -16.65 -12.25
N LYS A 349 14.32 -16.39 -13.55
CA LYS A 349 15.56 -16.78 -14.25
C LYS A 349 16.66 -15.73 -14.05
N LYS A 350 17.60 -16.07 -13.16
CA LYS A 350 18.75 -15.26 -12.77
C LYS A 350 20.06 -15.85 -13.32
N HIS A 351 21.01 -14.99 -13.66
CA HIS A 351 22.35 -15.42 -14.08
C HIS A 351 23.13 -15.96 -12.87
N PHE A 352 23.88 -17.04 -13.07
CA PHE A 352 24.45 -17.83 -11.97
C PHE A 352 25.47 -17.06 -11.12
N SER A 353 26.18 -16.08 -11.69
CA SER A 353 27.21 -15.30 -10.98
C SER A 353 26.65 -14.04 -10.31
N SER A 354 25.84 -13.28 -11.03
CA SER A 354 25.40 -11.94 -10.63
C SER A 354 24.00 -11.91 -10.04
N ALA A 355 23.23 -12.98 -10.19
CA ALA A 355 21.80 -13.03 -9.94
C ALA A 355 20.96 -12.03 -10.78
N LEU A 356 21.52 -11.36 -11.80
CA LEU A 356 20.79 -10.44 -12.69
C LEU A 356 19.91 -11.19 -13.70
N ARG A 357 18.87 -10.51 -14.20
CA ARG A 357 17.83 -11.08 -15.07
C ARG A 357 18.05 -10.70 -16.54
N TYR A 358 18.18 -11.68 -17.44
CA TYR A 358 18.45 -11.46 -18.87
C TYR A 358 17.43 -12.08 -19.81
N TRP A 359 16.42 -12.76 -19.27
CA TRP A 359 15.47 -13.55 -20.04
C TRP A 359 14.06 -13.00 -19.87
N ARG A 360 13.23 -13.25 -20.88
CA ARG A 360 11.79 -12.96 -20.82
C ARG A 360 11.01 -14.20 -20.43
N VAL A 361 9.79 -13.99 -19.92
CA VAL A 361 8.88 -15.06 -19.50
C VAL A 361 8.75 -16.12 -20.57
N THR A 362 8.72 -15.76 -21.86
CA THR A 362 8.67 -16.67 -23.03
C THR A 362 7.41 -17.54 -23.11
N ASP A 363 7.19 -18.35 -22.08
CA ASP A 363 6.00 -19.10 -21.75
C ASP A 363 6.04 -19.29 -20.23
N ALA A 364 4.94 -18.98 -19.53
CA ALA A 364 4.84 -19.11 -18.07
C ALA A 364 5.06 -20.55 -17.59
N ARG A 365 4.85 -21.55 -18.45
CA ARG A 365 5.02 -22.98 -18.15
C ARG A 365 6.31 -23.59 -18.70
N ALA A 366 7.11 -22.83 -19.45
CA ALA A 366 8.36 -23.34 -19.97
C ALA A 366 9.41 -23.53 -18.87
N ASP A 367 10.17 -24.62 -18.98
CA ASP A 367 11.40 -24.86 -18.22
C ASP A 367 12.37 -23.67 -18.39
N MET A 368 13.05 -23.29 -17.31
CA MET A 368 14.01 -22.18 -17.29
C MET A 368 15.04 -22.27 -18.42
N ARG A 369 15.44 -23.47 -18.85
CA ARG A 369 16.40 -23.65 -19.95
C ARG A 369 15.90 -23.11 -21.29
N TYR A 370 14.59 -23.04 -21.50
CA TYR A 370 13.98 -22.63 -22.77
C TYR A 370 13.57 -21.16 -22.82
N LYS A 371 13.73 -20.42 -21.70
CA LYS A 371 13.47 -18.98 -21.66
C LYS A 371 14.42 -18.25 -22.62
N LEU A 372 13.86 -17.43 -23.50
CA LEU A 372 14.57 -16.64 -24.50
C LEU A 372 15.03 -15.31 -23.91
N LEU A 373 15.95 -14.64 -24.61
CA LEU A 373 16.47 -13.34 -24.17
C LEU A 373 15.38 -12.27 -24.11
N TYR A 374 15.49 -11.42 -23.10
CA TYR A 374 14.62 -10.27 -22.90
C TYR A 374 14.84 -9.22 -23.99
N VAL A 375 13.78 -8.59 -24.49
CA VAL A 375 13.85 -7.51 -25.49
C VAL A 375 13.08 -6.30 -24.96
N PRO A 376 13.76 -5.29 -24.40
CA PRO A 376 13.12 -4.17 -23.71
C PRO A 376 12.04 -3.46 -24.53
N GLU A 377 12.26 -3.29 -25.83
CA GLU A 377 11.34 -2.61 -26.74
C GLU A 377 10.02 -3.36 -26.89
N TRP A 378 10.07 -4.71 -26.95
CA TRP A 378 8.87 -5.54 -27.05
C TRP A 378 8.06 -5.48 -25.76
N ALA A 379 8.74 -5.52 -24.62
CA ALA A 379 8.14 -5.42 -23.30
C ALA A 379 7.47 -4.06 -23.10
N HIS A 380 8.14 -2.97 -23.50
CA HIS A 380 7.58 -1.62 -23.45
C HIS A 380 6.31 -1.48 -24.32
N GLN A 381 6.36 -1.94 -25.58
CA GLN A 381 5.19 -1.94 -26.47
C GLN A 381 4.05 -2.79 -25.91
N ARG A 382 4.37 -3.92 -25.28
CA ARG A 382 3.38 -4.79 -24.66
C ARG A 382 2.70 -4.13 -23.46
N ALA A 383 3.47 -3.47 -22.59
CA ALA A 383 2.94 -2.68 -21.47
C ALA A 383 1.98 -1.58 -21.93
N GLN A 384 2.25 -0.91 -23.04
CA GLN A 384 1.34 0.06 -23.64
C GLN A 384 0.00 -0.57 -24.08
N LEU A 385 0.06 -1.72 -24.77
CA LEU A 385 -1.14 -2.42 -25.22
C LEU A 385 -1.99 -2.93 -24.04
N HIS A 386 -1.34 -3.48 -23.02
CA HIS A 386 -2.03 -3.92 -21.80
C HIS A 386 -2.64 -2.75 -21.04
N ALA A 387 -1.94 -1.61 -20.94
CA ALA A 387 -2.50 -0.41 -20.32
C ALA A 387 -3.74 0.11 -21.06
N PHE A 388 -3.72 0.10 -22.40
CA PHE A 388 -4.88 0.45 -23.21
C PHE A 388 -6.06 -0.52 -22.95
N HIS A 389 -5.81 -1.82 -22.99
CA HIS A 389 -6.85 -2.82 -22.70
C HIS A 389 -7.42 -2.68 -21.28
N PHE A 390 -6.57 -2.45 -20.28
CA PHE A 390 -6.99 -2.25 -18.89
C PHE A 390 -7.86 -0.99 -18.73
N THR A 391 -7.47 0.11 -19.37
CA THR A 391 -8.27 1.34 -19.38
C THR A 391 -9.65 1.08 -19.99
N GLN A 392 -9.73 0.37 -21.12
CA GLN A 392 -11.00 0.01 -21.74
C GLN A 392 -11.84 -0.91 -20.86
N LEU A 393 -11.23 -1.86 -20.14
CA LEU A 393 -11.93 -2.72 -19.19
C LEU A 393 -12.63 -1.88 -18.11
N VAL A 394 -11.91 -0.96 -17.50
CA VAL A 394 -12.44 -0.06 -16.47
C VAL A 394 -13.56 0.83 -17.02
N GLU A 395 -13.36 1.44 -18.19
CA GLU A 395 -14.39 2.27 -18.85
C GLU A 395 -15.66 1.48 -19.15
N ARG A 396 -15.53 0.25 -19.66
CA ARG A 396 -16.67 -0.62 -19.95
C ARG A 396 -17.43 -0.99 -18.69
N SER A 397 -16.73 -1.36 -17.61
CA SER A 397 -17.35 -1.69 -16.32
C SER A 397 -18.14 -0.51 -15.76
N LEU A 398 -17.57 0.70 -15.76
CA LEU A 398 -18.26 1.91 -15.30
C LEU A 398 -19.46 2.28 -16.19
N ALA A 399 -19.33 2.17 -17.51
CA ALA A 399 -20.41 2.43 -18.44
C ALA A 399 -21.57 1.44 -18.27
N GLU A 400 -21.26 0.16 -18.10
CA GLU A 400 -22.25 -0.88 -17.88
C GLU A 400 -22.97 -0.70 -16.54
N TYR A 401 -22.23 -0.37 -15.48
CA TYR A 401 -22.81 -0.08 -14.17
C TYR A 401 -23.74 1.13 -14.23
N ARG A 402 -23.32 2.22 -14.89
CA ARG A 402 -24.16 3.41 -15.09
C ARG A 402 -25.42 3.10 -15.90
N ARG A 403 -25.30 2.28 -16.95
CA ARG A 403 -26.42 1.88 -17.82
C ARG A 403 -27.45 1.03 -17.08
N THR A 404 -27.00 0.13 -16.21
CA THR A 404 -27.87 -0.83 -15.51
C THR A 404 -28.51 -0.24 -14.25
N THR A 405 -27.78 0.58 -13.50
CA THR A 405 -28.24 1.13 -12.20
C THR A 405 -28.68 2.59 -12.26
N GLY A 406 -28.25 3.34 -13.29
CA GLY A 406 -28.42 4.80 -13.33
C GLY A 406 -27.52 5.56 -12.34
N ARG A 407 -26.63 4.87 -11.60
CA ARG A 407 -25.75 5.44 -10.56
C ARG A 407 -24.32 5.56 -11.06
N ARG A 408 -23.50 6.37 -10.38
CA ARG A 408 -22.07 6.48 -10.70
C ARG A 408 -21.31 5.42 -9.93
N GLY A 409 -20.41 4.70 -10.59
CA GLY A 409 -19.57 3.70 -9.93
C GLY A 409 -18.30 4.32 -9.36
N VAL A 410 -17.79 3.76 -8.27
CA VAL A 410 -16.44 4.01 -7.75
C VAL A 410 -15.69 2.68 -7.77
N VAL A 411 -14.76 2.51 -8.70
CA VAL A 411 -13.94 1.30 -8.83
C VAL A 411 -12.67 1.47 -8.02
N CYS A 412 -12.47 0.66 -6.97
CA CYS A 412 -11.26 0.67 -6.15
C CYS A 412 -10.36 -0.53 -6.51
N LEU A 413 -9.11 -0.23 -6.87
CA LEU A 413 -8.12 -1.19 -7.38
C LEU A 413 -6.84 -1.10 -6.53
N PRO A 414 -6.82 -1.79 -5.38
CA PRO A 414 -5.64 -1.90 -4.55
C PRO A 414 -4.70 -3.00 -5.05
N PHE A 415 -3.39 -2.72 -4.99
CA PHE A 415 -2.32 -3.65 -5.38
C PHE A 415 -1.12 -3.47 -4.47
N ASP A 416 -0.38 -4.55 -4.19
CA ASP A 416 0.96 -4.43 -3.60
C ASP A 416 1.86 -3.62 -4.53
N THR A 417 2.63 -2.70 -3.96
CA THR A 417 3.41 -1.73 -4.72
C THR A 417 4.54 -2.43 -5.47
N GLU A 418 5.19 -3.37 -4.80
CA GLU A 418 6.30 -4.19 -5.30
C GLU A 418 5.90 -5.03 -6.52
N LEU A 419 4.60 -5.22 -6.78
CA LEU A 419 4.15 -5.79 -8.06
C LEU A 419 4.68 -4.96 -9.23
N PHE A 420 4.65 -3.63 -9.13
CA PHE A 420 5.03 -2.74 -10.21
C PHE A 420 6.51 -2.37 -10.16
N GLY A 421 7.32 -3.21 -10.78
CA GLY A 421 8.73 -2.96 -11.05
C GLY A 421 9.65 -4.04 -10.48
N HIS A 422 9.31 -4.61 -9.31
CA HIS A 422 10.08 -5.71 -8.75
C HIS A 422 9.62 -7.05 -9.33
N TRP A 423 8.38 -7.49 -9.03
CA TRP A 423 7.82 -8.75 -9.54
C TRP A 423 7.48 -8.67 -11.03
N TRP A 424 6.85 -7.58 -11.46
CA TRP A 424 6.60 -7.26 -12.86
C TRP A 424 7.40 -6.02 -13.25
N PHE A 425 8.54 -6.24 -13.90
CA PHE A 425 9.53 -5.19 -14.18
C PHE A 425 8.97 -4.00 -14.98
N GLU A 426 8.08 -4.27 -15.92
CA GLU A 426 7.46 -3.26 -16.77
C GLU A 426 6.22 -2.61 -16.12
N GLY A 427 5.89 -2.97 -14.89
CA GLY A 427 4.76 -2.44 -14.13
C GLY A 427 4.71 -0.91 -14.06
N PRO A 428 5.81 -0.18 -13.80
CA PRO A 428 5.81 1.29 -13.82
C PRO A 428 5.47 1.86 -15.20
N VAL A 429 5.96 1.22 -16.28
CA VAL A 429 5.61 1.62 -17.65
C VAL A 429 4.12 1.41 -17.91
N PHE A 430 3.58 0.25 -17.51
CA PHE A 430 2.15 -0.01 -17.60
C PHE A 430 1.34 1.04 -16.84
N LEU A 431 1.68 1.32 -15.57
CA LEU A 431 0.98 2.31 -14.75
C LEU A 431 1.03 3.71 -15.35
N TYR A 432 2.18 4.13 -15.89
CA TYR A 432 2.30 5.41 -16.59
C TYR A 432 1.24 5.51 -17.72
N HIS A 433 1.13 4.46 -18.54
CA HIS A 433 0.19 4.45 -19.65
C HIS A 433 -1.28 4.31 -19.20
N VAL A 434 -1.57 3.57 -18.13
CA VAL A 434 -2.92 3.49 -17.53
C VAL A 434 -3.35 4.85 -17.01
N LEU A 435 -2.53 5.50 -16.19
CA LEU A 435 -2.85 6.79 -15.59
C LEU A 435 -2.97 7.88 -16.66
N ARG A 436 -2.11 7.86 -17.68
CA ARG A 436 -2.25 8.73 -18.86
C ARG A 436 -3.57 8.49 -19.58
N GLY A 437 -3.95 7.23 -19.81
CA GLY A 437 -5.20 6.85 -20.45
C GLY A 437 -6.43 7.33 -19.65
N LEU A 438 -6.46 7.06 -18.35
CA LEU A 438 -7.51 7.49 -17.43
C LEU A 438 -7.60 9.02 -17.33
N SER A 439 -6.46 9.74 -17.32
CA SER A 439 -6.45 11.22 -17.32
C SER A 439 -7.16 11.81 -18.55
N LEU A 440 -7.22 11.08 -19.66
CA LEU A 440 -7.83 11.50 -20.92
C LEU A 440 -9.23 10.88 -21.13
N SER A 441 -9.67 9.98 -20.24
CA SER A 441 -10.94 9.28 -20.38
C SER A 441 -12.13 10.23 -20.17
N PRO A 442 -13.13 10.22 -21.08
CA PRO A 442 -14.39 10.91 -20.85
C PRO A 442 -15.33 10.14 -19.90
N ILE A 443 -15.04 8.86 -19.65
CA ILE A 443 -15.91 7.93 -18.90
C ILE A 443 -15.44 7.78 -17.45
N ALA A 444 -14.16 7.47 -17.28
CA ALA A 444 -13.57 7.08 -16.01
C ALA A 444 -12.70 8.21 -15.45
N ARG A 445 -12.97 8.67 -14.23
CA ARG A 445 -12.16 9.71 -13.58
C ARG A 445 -11.16 9.10 -12.59
N PRO A 446 -9.85 9.26 -12.77
CA PRO A 446 -8.90 8.93 -11.71
C PRO A 446 -9.07 9.91 -10.54
N LEU A 447 -9.26 9.38 -9.33
CA LEU A 447 -9.37 10.13 -8.08
C LEU A 447 -8.53 9.46 -6.99
N THR A 448 -8.09 10.26 -6.02
CA THR A 448 -7.61 9.71 -4.75
C THR A 448 -8.78 9.16 -3.95
N ALA A 449 -8.50 8.32 -2.94
CA ALA A 449 -9.51 7.67 -2.15
C ALA A 449 -10.42 8.68 -1.42
N SER A 450 -9.84 9.70 -0.77
CA SER A 450 -10.65 10.71 -0.11
C SER A 450 -11.42 11.60 -1.09
N ALA A 451 -10.84 11.93 -2.25
CA ALA A 451 -11.55 12.67 -3.28
C ALA A 451 -12.74 11.88 -3.87
N ALA A 452 -12.66 10.54 -3.93
CA ALA A 452 -13.77 9.69 -4.33
C ALA A 452 -14.89 9.67 -3.28
N ILE A 453 -14.54 9.60 -1.99
CA ILE A 453 -15.48 9.70 -0.87
C ILE A 453 -16.17 11.08 -0.86
N GLU A 454 -15.43 12.16 -1.08
CA GLU A 454 -16.00 13.51 -1.16
C GLU A 454 -16.92 13.68 -2.37
N MET A 455 -16.60 13.02 -3.49
CA MET A 455 -17.44 13.06 -4.70
C MET A 455 -18.76 12.32 -4.50
N GLU A 456 -18.73 11.16 -3.85
CA GLU A 456 -19.91 10.31 -3.59
C GLU A 456 -19.94 9.88 -2.11
N PRO A 457 -20.32 10.78 -1.17
CA PRO A 457 -20.27 10.48 0.26
C PRO A 457 -21.16 9.29 0.64
N PRO A 458 -20.59 8.23 1.26
CA PRO A 458 -21.36 7.04 1.59
C PRO A 458 -22.37 7.33 2.70
N ARG A 459 -23.64 7.02 2.42
CA ARG A 459 -24.75 7.18 3.39
C ARG A 459 -25.27 5.86 3.94
N GLU A 460 -25.04 4.77 3.23
CA GLU A 460 -25.42 3.43 3.66
C GLU A 460 -24.40 2.91 4.68
N ILE A 461 -24.88 2.56 5.87
CA ILE A 461 -24.07 1.94 6.92
C ILE A 461 -24.33 0.44 6.89
N VAL A 462 -23.26 -0.34 6.81
CA VAL A 462 -23.30 -1.80 6.80
C VAL A 462 -22.46 -2.39 7.92
N ARG A 463 -22.83 -3.59 8.37
CA ARG A 463 -22.01 -4.45 9.20
C ARG A 463 -21.19 -5.36 8.32
N LEU A 464 -19.87 -5.22 8.37
CA LEU A 464 -18.98 -6.18 7.73
C LEU A 464 -18.83 -7.43 8.59
N PRO A 465 -18.81 -8.63 7.97
CA PRO A 465 -18.31 -9.82 8.65
C PRO A 465 -16.79 -9.71 8.84
N GLU A 466 -16.27 -10.52 9.75
CA GLU A 466 -14.83 -10.69 9.94
C GLU A 466 -14.17 -11.37 8.72
N GLY A 467 -12.94 -10.96 8.38
CA GLY A 467 -12.20 -11.52 7.25
C GLY A 467 -10.95 -10.71 6.85
N SER A 468 -10.39 -11.05 5.69
CA SER A 468 -9.20 -10.38 5.12
C SER A 468 -9.23 -10.44 3.58
N TRP A 469 -8.23 -9.87 2.91
CA TRP A 469 -8.02 -10.08 1.47
C TRP A 469 -7.14 -11.30 1.13
N GLY A 470 -6.71 -12.05 2.16
CA GLY A 470 -5.87 -13.24 2.02
C GLY A 470 -6.64 -14.48 1.55
N ARG A 471 -6.00 -15.65 1.69
CA ARG A 471 -6.57 -16.93 1.24
C ARG A 471 -7.97 -17.16 1.83
N GLY A 472 -8.95 -17.38 0.95
CA GLY A 472 -10.33 -17.67 1.34
C GLY A 472 -11.09 -16.49 1.96
N ASN A 473 -10.53 -15.28 1.99
CA ASN A 473 -11.10 -14.12 2.69
C ASN A 473 -11.28 -14.32 4.20
N HIS A 474 -10.40 -15.13 4.80
CA HIS A 474 -10.37 -15.48 6.21
C HIS A 474 -9.00 -15.17 6.82
N HIS A 475 -8.76 -15.57 8.07
CA HIS A 475 -7.50 -15.37 8.78
C HIS A 475 -6.50 -16.52 8.60
N ASP A 476 -6.83 -17.50 7.75
CA ASP A 476 -6.15 -18.79 7.67
C ASP A 476 -4.64 -18.68 7.44
N VAL A 477 -4.19 -17.66 6.70
CA VAL A 477 -2.75 -17.46 6.43
C VAL A 477 -1.98 -17.12 7.71
N TRP A 478 -2.60 -16.40 8.65
CA TRP A 478 -1.94 -15.90 9.85
C TRP A 478 -2.21 -16.75 11.07
N ILE A 479 -3.18 -17.67 11.08
CA ILE A 479 -3.53 -18.46 12.27
C ILE A 479 -3.62 -19.97 12.01
N GLU A 480 -2.91 -20.46 11.00
CA GLU A 480 -2.79 -21.90 10.76
C GLU A 480 -1.86 -22.60 11.78
N PRO A 481 -1.94 -23.94 11.92
CA PRO A 481 -1.22 -24.66 12.97
C PRO A 481 0.29 -24.42 13.04
N SER A 482 0.97 -24.16 11.91
CA SER A 482 2.42 -23.93 11.93
C SER A 482 2.86 -22.64 12.64
N VAL A 483 1.94 -21.69 12.85
CA VAL A 483 2.20 -20.38 13.48
C VAL A 483 1.48 -20.20 14.82
N HIS A 484 0.78 -21.21 15.34
CA HIS A 484 0.11 -21.13 16.65
C HIS A 484 1.05 -20.78 17.80
N TRP A 485 2.28 -21.31 17.76
CA TRP A 485 3.29 -21.04 18.78
C TRP A 485 3.70 -19.57 18.83
N MET A 486 3.66 -18.86 17.69
CA MET A 486 3.93 -17.43 17.61
C MET A 486 2.83 -16.66 18.33
N TRP A 487 1.56 -16.94 18.03
CA TRP A 487 0.42 -16.33 18.72
C TRP A 487 0.41 -16.60 20.22
N GLU A 488 0.71 -17.84 20.66
CA GLU A 488 0.81 -18.13 22.10
C GLU A 488 1.88 -17.29 22.80
N ALA A 489 3.03 -17.09 22.17
CA ALA A 489 4.10 -16.25 22.68
C ALA A 489 3.69 -14.76 22.68
N LEU A 490 3.13 -14.27 21.57
CA LEU A 490 2.67 -12.89 21.43
C LEU A 490 1.58 -12.54 22.44
N TYR A 491 0.58 -13.40 22.61
CA TYR A 491 -0.47 -13.21 23.62
C TYR A 491 0.08 -13.16 25.05
N ARG A 492 1.07 -13.99 25.38
CA ARG A 492 1.74 -13.92 26.70
C ARG A 492 2.52 -12.62 26.85
N ALA A 493 3.18 -12.15 25.79
CA ALA A 493 3.91 -10.89 25.76
C ALA A 493 2.96 -9.68 25.94
N GLU A 494 1.85 -9.62 25.20
CA GLU A 494 0.83 -8.58 25.36
C GLU A 494 0.27 -8.56 26.79
N TRP A 495 -0.08 -9.71 27.34
CA TRP A 495 -0.59 -9.80 28.71
C TRP A 495 0.46 -9.38 29.75
N ARG A 496 1.73 -9.76 29.57
CA ARG A 496 2.82 -9.32 30.43
C ARG A 496 2.99 -7.80 30.38
N TRP A 497 2.98 -7.23 29.17
CA TRP A 497 3.08 -5.79 28.97
C TRP A 497 1.93 -5.04 29.66
N MET A 498 0.68 -5.49 29.48
CA MET A 498 -0.49 -4.88 30.12
C MET A 498 -0.33 -4.78 31.64
N ARG A 499 0.11 -5.85 32.30
CA ARG A 499 0.36 -5.85 33.75
C ARG A 499 1.54 -4.96 34.16
N LEU A 500 2.61 -4.96 33.37
CA LEU A 500 3.75 -4.08 33.62
C LEU A 500 3.34 -2.61 33.49
N ALA A 501 2.59 -2.27 32.44
CA ALA A 501 2.10 -0.94 32.18
C ALA A 501 1.16 -0.45 33.30
N GLU A 502 0.23 -1.29 33.77
CA GLU A 502 -0.63 -0.93 34.90
C GLU A 502 0.18 -0.59 36.17
N ARG A 503 1.20 -1.39 36.48
CA ARG A 503 2.11 -1.12 37.60
C ARG A 503 2.92 0.18 37.40
N CYS A 504 3.43 0.40 36.19
CA CYS A 504 4.27 1.55 35.88
C CYS A 504 3.49 2.86 35.67
N ALA A 505 2.18 2.80 35.42
CA ALA A 505 1.32 3.96 35.21
C ALA A 505 1.31 4.90 36.42
N THR A 506 1.33 4.34 37.64
CA THR A 506 1.28 5.10 38.90
C THR A 506 2.65 5.35 39.53
N GLN A 507 3.70 4.74 38.97
CA GLN A 507 5.06 4.86 39.48
C GLN A 507 5.76 6.10 38.93
N HIS A 508 6.62 6.75 39.75
CA HIS A 508 7.56 7.74 39.23
C HIS A 508 8.60 7.07 38.32
N ARG A 509 8.57 7.41 37.02
CA ARG A 509 9.45 6.84 36.00
C ARG A 509 10.68 7.72 35.80
N THR A 510 11.85 7.19 36.18
CA THR A 510 13.14 7.84 35.88
C THR A 510 13.48 7.71 34.38
N PRO A 511 14.38 8.53 33.82
CA PRO A 511 14.76 8.45 32.40
C PRO A 511 15.23 7.05 31.94
N THR A 512 15.90 6.28 32.80
CA THR A 512 16.32 4.91 32.47
C THR A 512 15.12 3.95 32.40
N LEU A 513 14.14 4.09 33.28
CA LEU A 513 12.93 3.27 33.25
C LEU A 513 12.08 3.61 32.01
N GLU A 514 11.99 4.90 31.66
CA GLU A 514 11.34 5.34 30.41
C GLU A 514 11.98 4.73 29.17
N ARG A 515 13.32 4.68 29.12
CA ARG A 515 14.03 4.02 28.00
C ARG A 515 13.74 2.53 27.91
N LEU A 516 13.76 1.81 29.04
CA LEU A 516 13.42 0.38 29.09
C LEU A 516 12.00 0.13 28.60
N LEU A 517 11.03 0.90 29.10
CA LEU A 517 9.62 0.77 28.73
C LEU A 517 9.38 1.13 27.26
N ALA A 518 9.99 2.21 26.77
CA ALA A 518 9.88 2.60 25.37
C ALA A 518 10.49 1.54 24.44
N GLN A 519 11.66 1.01 24.76
CA GLN A 519 12.27 -0.05 23.94
C GLN A 519 11.48 -1.35 24.02
N ALA A 520 10.98 -1.75 25.19
CA ALA A 520 10.10 -2.92 25.31
C ALA A 520 8.84 -2.77 24.45
N LEU A 521 8.24 -1.58 24.42
CA LEU A 521 7.09 -1.30 23.57
C LEU A 521 7.43 -1.36 22.08
N ARG A 522 8.64 -0.91 21.67
CA ARG A 522 9.13 -1.10 20.30
C ARG A 522 9.27 -2.57 19.94
N GLU A 523 9.87 -3.38 20.82
CA GLU A 523 9.99 -4.82 20.59
C GLU A 523 8.62 -5.50 20.50
N LEU A 524 7.64 -5.08 21.31
CA LEU A 524 6.27 -5.58 21.21
C LEU A 524 5.63 -5.25 19.86
N LEU A 525 5.78 -4.01 19.37
CA LEU A 525 5.30 -3.63 18.03
C LEU A 525 5.99 -4.46 16.94
N LEU A 526 7.31 -4.62 16.99
CA LEU A 526 8.05 -5.44 16.01
C LEU A 526 7.64 -6.92 16.06
N LEU A 527 7.37 -7.44 17.25
CA LEU A 527 6.86 -8.79 17.45
C LEU A 527 5.47 -9.00 16.85
N GLN A 528 4.64 -7.95 16.81
CA GLN A 528 3.26 -7.99 16.30
C GLN A 528 3.14 -7.96 14.77
N SER A 529 4.23 -7.76 14.02
CA SER A 529 4.22 -7.67 12.55
C SER A 529 3.65 -8.96 11.92
N SER A 530 2.67 -8.82 11.02
CA SER A 530 2.00 -9.97 10.39
C SER A 530 2.88 -10.71 9.38
N ASP A 531 4.01 -10.12 9.02
CA ASP A 531 4.98 -10.69 8.08
C ASP A 531 5.56 -11.99 8.60
N TRP A 532 5.70 -12.14 9.93
CA TRP A 532 6.29 -13.33 10.53
C TRP A 532 5.43 -14.56 10.26
N GLU A 533 4.13 -14.48 10.56
CA GLU A 533 3.20 -15.57 10.29
C GLU A 533 3.05 -15.81 8.79
N PHE A 534 2.99 -14.73 7.99
CA PHE A 534 2.88 -14.83 6.54
C PHE A 534 4.06 -15.58 5.90
N LEU A 535 5.30 -15.23 6.26
CA LEU A 535 6.51 -15.83 5.70
C LEU A 535 6.71 -17.28 6.13
N VAL A 536 6.26 -17.66 7.34
CA VAL A 536 6.25 -19.05 7.79
C VAL A 536 5.20 -19.86 7.03
N THR A 537 3.96 -19.37 6.93
CA THR A 537 2.85 -20.07 6.28
C THR A 537 3.08 -20.25 4.78
N THR A 538 3.62 -19.23 4.10
CA THR A 538 3.91 -19.31 2.65
C THR A 538 5.22 -20.02 2.33
N GLY A 539 6.09 -20.22 3.32
CA GLY A 539 7.41 -20.83 3.16
C GLY A 539 8.41 -19.97 2.37
N SER A 540 8.12 -18.69 2.13
CA SER A 540 9.00 -17.82 1.33
C SER A 540 10.31 -17.45 2.04
N ALA A 541 10.29 -17.32 3.37
CA ALA A 541 11.48 -17.06 4.19
C ALA A 541 11.28 -17.56 5.63
N ARG A 542 10.82 -18.80 5.78
CA ARG A 542 10.41 -19.38 7.07
C ARG A 542 11.48 -19.25 8.16
N ASP A 543 12.70 -19.74 7.91
CA ASP A 543 13.77 -19.73 8.91
C ASP A 543 14.12 -18.31 9.37
N TYR A 544 14.08 -17.35 8.44
CA TYR A 544 14.29 -15.94 8.74
C TYR A 544 13.18 -15.40 9.62
N ALA A 545 11.91 -15.65 9.28
CA ALA A 545 10.77 -15.18 10.06
C ALA A 545 10.72 -15.78 11.49
N GLU A 546 10.95 -17.09 11.63
CA GLU A 546 11.01 -17.74 12.94
C GLU A 546 12.13 -17.14 13.82
N MET A 547 13.31 -16.88 13.23
CA MET A 547 14.43 -16.25 13.90
C MET A 547 14.12 -14.79 14.31
N ARG A 548 13.50 -14.00 13.43
CA ARG A 548 13.11 -12.61 13.70
C ARG A 548 12.11 -12.52 14.83
N PHE A 549 11.06 -13.34 14.78
CA PHE A 549 10.05 -13.44 15.84
C PHE A 549 10.71 -13.79 17.17
N PHE A 550 11.57 -14.83 17.18
CA PHE A 550 12.26 -15.27 18.40
C PHE A 550 13.13 -14.17 19.03
N PHE A 551 13.91 -13.44 18.23
CA PHE A 551 14.78 -12.39 18.77
C PHE A 551 14.01 -11.21 19.34
N HIS A 552 12.97 -10.71 18.66
CA HIS A 552 12.11 -9.65 19.20
C HIS A 552 11.43 -10.09 20.50
N HIS A 553 10.92 -11.32 20.55
CA HIS A 553 10.33 -11.87 21.76
C HIS A 553 11.34 -11.98 22.91
N ALA A 554 12.57 -12.46 22.65
CA ALA A 554 13.61 -12.58 23.66
C ALA A 554 14.06 -11.20 24.19
N ASP A 555 14.22 -10.21 23.32
CA ASP A 555 14.56 -8.85 23.69
C ASP A 555 13.45 -8.20 24.52
N PHE A 556 12.20 -8.34 24.09
CA PHE A 556 11.01 -7.90 24.82
C PHE A 556 10.97 -8.47 26.25
N GLU A 557 11.12 -9.80 26.39
CA GLU A 557 11.06 -10.48 27.68
C GLU A 557 12.19 -10.02 28.62
N ARG A 558 13.39 -9.80 28.07
CA ARG A 558 14.53 -9.29 28.84
C ARG A 558 14.31 -7.85 29.27
N LEU A 559 13.81 -6.98 28.38
CA LEU A 559 13.53 -5.58 28.70
C LEU A 559 12.43 -5.44 29.76
N CYS A 560 11.35 -6.23 29.66
CA CYS A 560 10.31 -6.29 30.69
C CYS A 560 10.87 -6.73 32.04
N THR A 561 11.72 -7.77 32.06
CA THR A 561 12.37 -8.25 33.29
C THR A 561 13.25 -7.17 33.92
N LEU A 562 14.01 -6.44 33.10
CA LEU A 562 14.84 -5.32 33.58
C LEU A 562 13.99 -4.19 34.13
N ALA A 563 12.88 -3.83 33.48
CA ALA A 563 11.95 -2.81 33.94
C ALA A 563 11.28 -3.20 35.28
N GLU A 564 10.84 -4.45 35.41
CA GLU A 564 10.20 -4.98 36.63
C GLU A 564 11.13 -4.96 37.85
N HIS A 565 12.43 -5.19 37.64
CA HIS A 565 13.44 -5.22 38.71
C HIS A 565 14.21 -3.90 38.88
N TYR A 566 13.95 -2.90 38.03
CA TYR A 566 14.66 -1.64 38.07
C TYR A 566 14.34 -0.85 39.34
N SER A 567 15.39 -0.34 39.99
CA SER A 567 15.28 0.59 41.11
C SER A 567 16.23 1.77 40.91
N PRO A 568 15.76 3.04 41.08
CA PRO A 568 16.62 4.21 40.94
C PRO A 568 17.87 4.18 41.82
N LYS A 569 17.80 3.54 42.99
CA LYS A 569 18.94 3.41 43.92
C LYS A 569 20.02 2.46 43.43
N ARG A 570 19.65 1.41 42.71
CA ARG A 570 20.58 0.39 42.19
C ARG A 570 21.05 0.72 40.76
N GLY A 571 20.20 1.37 39.96
CA GLY A 571 20.44 1.57 38.54
C GLY A 571 20.49 0.25 37.76
N LEU A 572 20.93 0.33 36.49
CA LEU A 572 21.20 -0.84 35.67
C LEU A 572 22.66 -1.29 35.80
N ALA A 573 22.89 -2.60 35.82
CA ALA A 573 24.23 -3.17 35.72
C ALA A 573 24.87 -2.80 34.37
N ARG A 574 26.22 -2.83 34.30
CA ARG A 574 26.95 -2.44 33.08
C ARG A 574 26.48 -3.22 31.84
N LYS A 575 26.37 -4.56 31.96
CA LYS A 575 25.92 -5.44 30.87
C LYS A 575 24.50 -5.16 30.40
N ASP A 576 23.62 -4.70 31.30
CA ASP A 576 22.22 -4.38 30.94
C ASP A 576 22.10 -3.01 30.28
N ARG A 577 23.01 -2.07 30.62
CA ARG A 577 23.13 -0.80 29.87
C ARG A 577 23.67 -1.01 28.47
N GLU A 578 24.68 -1.87 28.32
CA GLU A 578 25.23 -2.28 27.02
C GLU A 578 24.13 -2.94 26.18
N PHE A 579 23.43 -3.94 26.75
CA PHE A 579 22.29 -4.58 26.08
C PHE A 579 21.20 -3.58 25.64
N LEU A 580 20.76 -2.67 26.52
CA LEU A 580 19.75 -1.67 26.17
C LEU A 580 20.21 -0.79 25.01
N ALA A 581 21.46 -0.32 25.03
CA ALA A 581 22.01 0.53 23.97
C ALA A 581 22.13 -0.23 22.64
N ASP A 582 22.58 -1.49 22.67
CA ASP A 582 22.70 -2.32 21.48
C ASP A 582 21.32 -2.62 20.86
N THR A 583 20.32 -2.88 21.69
CA THR A 583 18.94 -3.11 21.22
C THR A 583 18.30 -1.83 20.69
N GLU A 584 18.49 -0.68 21.34
CA GLU A 584 18.04 0.63 20.82
C GLU A 584 18.66 0.99 19.47
N LEU A 585 19.94 0.63 19.25
CA LEU A 585 20.63 0.86 17.97
C LEU A 585 20.13 -0.12 16.89
N ARG A 586 19.97 -1.41 17.24
CA ARG A 586 19.52 -2.45 16.30
C ARG A 586 18.07 -2.21 15.86
N ASN A 587 17.19 -1.87 16.80
CA ASN A 587 15.74 -1.74 16.61
C ASN A 587 15.29 -0.28 16.77
N ALA A 588 15.88 0.60 15.96
CA ALA A 588 15.76 2.05 16.06
C ALA A 588 14.52 2.64 15.34
N VAL A 589 13.38 1.93 15.36
CA VAL A 589 12.11 2.43 14.79
C VAL A 589 11.32 3.26 15.79
N PHE A 590 10.58 4.26 15.31
CA PHE A 590 9.70 5.09 16.14
C PHE A 590 10.48 5.75 17.30
N GLY A 591 11.46 6.58 16.95
CA GLY A 591 12.30 7.29 17.92
C GLY A 591 11.50 8.17 18.89
N GLU A 592 10.29 8.58 18.51
CA GLU A 592 9.31 9.31 19.30
C GLU A 592 8.47 8.44 20.25
N LEU A 593 8.51 7.10 20.14
CA LEU A 593 7.70 6.21 20.99
C LEU A 593 8.04 6.39 22.47
N ARG A 594 7.01 6.58 23.29
CA ARG A 594 7.11 6.71 24.76
C ARG A 594 6.09 5.82 25.45
N PHE A 595 6.34 5.50 26.72
CA PHE A 595 5.39 4.76 27.54
C PHE A 595 4.00 5.42 27.59
N ASP A 596 3.95 6.75 27.68
CA ASP A 596 2.68 7.49 27.75
C ASP A 596 1.79 7.31 26.51
N MET A 597 2.36 6.90 25.37
CA MET A 597 1.56 6.57 24.18
C MET A 597 0.72 5.31 24.40
N TRP A 598 1.19 4.34 25.18
CA TRP A 598 0.37 3.20 25.60
C TRP A 598 -0.82 3.65 26.46
N MET A 599 -0.59 4.61 27.37
CA MET A 599 -1.65 5.14 28.22
C MET A 599 -2.68 5.93 27.41
N SER A 600 -2.23 6.69 26.41
CA SER A 600 -3.10 7.36 25.44
C SER A 600 -3.94 6.35 24.64
N ALA A 601 -3.32 5.30 24.10
CA ALA A 601 -4.01 4.23 23.38
C ALA A 601 -5.04 3.51 24.27
N THR A 602 -4.70 3.30 25.53
CA THR A 602 -5.61 2.73 26.54
C THR A 602 -6.83 3.63 26.77
N THR A 603 -6.62 4.94 26.83
CA THR A 603 -7.71 5.92 27.02
C THR A 603 -8.64 5.94 25.81
N LEU A 604 -8.08 5.89 24.59
CA LEU A 604 -8.81 5.85 23.32
C LEU A 604 -9.87 4.74 23.27
N VAL A 605 -9.55 3.57 23.83
CA VAL A 605 -10.44 2.39 23.80
C VAL A 605 -11.36 2.28 25.01
N ARG A 606 -11.02 2.90 26.15
CA ARG A 606 -11.80 2.82 27.40
C ARG A 606 -12.87 3.90 27.57
N ASP A 607 -12.66 5.11 27.06
CA ASP A 607 -13.46 6.31 27.41
C ASP A 607 -14.95 6.26 27.04
N HIS A 608 -15.40 5.28 26.24
CA HIS A 608 -16.80 5.16 25.83
C HIS A 608 -17.42 3.77 26.04
N ALA A 609 -16.79 2.90 26.87
CA ALA A 609 -17.38 1.61 27.26
C ALA A 609 -18.58 1.74 28.24
N THR A 610 -18.96 2.96 28.63
CA THR A 610 -20.21 3.24 29.32
C THR A 610 -21.13 4.04 28.40
N PRO A 611 -22.31 3.52 28.00
CA PRO A 611 -23.31 4.36 27.36
C PRO A 611 -23.70 5.45 28.37
N ARG A 612 -23.62 6.72 27.96
CA ARG A 612 -24.26 7.82 28.68
C ARG A 612 -25.76 7.80 28.44
#